data_AF-A0A960VGY7-F1
#
_entry.id   AF-A0A960VGY7-F1
#
_cell.length_a   1.000
_cell.length_b   1.000
_cell.length_c   1.000
_cell.angle_alpha   90.00
_cell.angle_beta   90.00
_cell.angle_gamma   90.00
#
_symmetry.space_group_name_H-M   'P 1'
#
loop_
_entity.id
_entity.type
_entity.pdbx_description
1 polymer ?
#
loop_
_entity_poly.entity_id
_entity_poly.type
_entity_poly.pdbx_seq_one_letter_code
_entity_poly.pdbx_strand_id
1 'polypeptide(L)'
;MHESKLLVFFSANWKKFIYVFLVCAICGVVIDRLRTRRSTRTKQDFVTAKRCFVKFHQGHPLDLLSFEEIEKIMIRHPELSPSLEPLVAQTLFMGGKSFEALHYAMRPQERVKRYIPSYYHAFSCSSSLIAQQRYLEAMQNSLLLRDQLAEEREGFTYLKGFNFVRILFLAKKMGDEELLLKTWEKIKEMPAFGTINQIFSTGECDLNSYTHSTSSIGISAAAAPAINFLNSKKRHG
;
A
#
# COMPACT_ATOMS: atom_id res chain seq x y z
N MET A 1 75.15 0.50 32.80
CA MET A 1 73.69 0.55 33.01
C MET A 1 73.13 1.67 32.15
N HIS A 2 72.54 1.36 31.00
CA HIS A 2 71.72 2.34 30.28
C HIS A 2 70.37 2.40 30.98
N GLU A 3 70.17 3.40 31.83
CA GLU A 3 68.80 3.77 32.18
C GLU A 3 68.05 4.02 30.88
N SER A 4 66.96 3.29 30.68
CA SER A 4 66.22 3.35 29.42
C SER A 4 65.67 4.77 29.30
N LYS A 5 66.05 5.47 28.24
CA LYS A 5 65.58 6.85 27.93
C LYS A 5 64.04 6.97 27.99
N LEU A 6 63.34 5.85 27.85
CA LEU A 6 61.90 5.72 28.04
C LEU A 6 61.43 6.06 29.46
N LEU A 7 62.09 5.59 30.52
CA LEU A 7 61.66 5.84 31.90
C LEU A 7 61.74 7.33 32.27
N VAL A 8 62.80 8.01 31.85
CA VAL A 8 62.96 9.46 32.04
C VAL A 8 61.91 10.24 31.25
N PHE A 9 61.55 9.78 30.04
CA PHE A 9 60.49 10.39 29.25
C PHE A 9 59.10 10.23 29.89
N PHE A 10 58.78 9.04 30.41
CA PHE A 10 57.51 8.77 31.09
C PHE A 10 57.38 9.57 32.39
N SER A 11 58.44 9.66 33.20
CA SER A 11 58.41 10.42 34.44
C SER A 11 58.27 11.93 34.18
N ALA A 12 58.93 12.46 33.14
CA ALA A 12 58.81 13.87 32.75
C ALA A 12 57.42 14.24 32.20
N ASN A 13 56.71 13.31 31.57
CA ASN A 13 55.43 13.58 30.89
C ASN A 13 54.20 12.94 31.55
N TRP A 14 54.34 12.32 32.73
CA TRP A 14 53.26 11.61 33.46
C TRP A 14 51.95 12.40 33.55
N LYS A 15 52.00 13.70 33.87
CA LYS A 15 50.81 14.56 33.96
C LYS A 15 50.07 14.69 32.62
N LYS A 16 50.80 14.74 31.50
CA LYS A 16 50.20 14.78 30.16
C LYS A 16 49.52 13.45 29.82
N PHE A 17 50.11 12.32 30.24
CA PHE A 17 49.48 11.00 30.05
C PHE A 17 48.17 10.88 30.83
N ILE A 18 48.11 11.35 32.09
CA ILE A 18 46.85 11.39 32.84
C ILE A 18 45.81 12.25 32.13
N TYR A 19 46.21 13.44 31.67
CA TYR A 19 45.29 14.34 30.97
C TYR A 19 44.73 13.71 29.69
N VAL A 20 45.60 13.10 28.87
CA VAL A 20 45.19 12.38 27.65
C VAL A 20 44.27 11.21 28.01
N PHE A 21 44.59 10.43 29.03
CA PHE A 21 43.75 9.33 29.47
C PHE A 21 42.36 9.81 29.91
N LEU A 22 42.29 10.91 30.69
CA LEU A 22 41.04 11.48 31.18
C LEU A 22 40.18 12.02 30.03
N VAL A 23 40.79 12.71 29.05
CA VAL A 23 40.11 13.16 27.83
C VAL A 23 39.58 11.96 27.03
N CYS A 24 40.39 10.92 26.84
CA CYS A 24 39.97 9.69 26.17
C CYS A 24 38.80 9.00 26.89
N ALA A 25 38.82 8.96 28.23
CA ALA A 25 37.74 8.39 29.03
C ALA A 25 36.42 9.19 28.84
N ILE A 26 36.49 10.52 28.88
CA ILE A 26 35.32 11.38 28.62
C ILE A 26 34.79 11.18 27.20
N CYS A 27 35.66 11.19 26.20
CA CYS A 27 35.28 10.91 24.81
C CYS A 27 34.64 9.53 24.66
N GLY A 28 35.17 8.51 25.35
CA GLY A 28 34.59 7.15 25.38
C GLY A 28 33.16 7.15 25.90
N VAL A 29 32.90 7.83 27.02
CA VAL A 29 31.54 7.96 27.59
C VAL A 29 30.59 8.70 26.66
N VAL A 30 31.05 9.76 25.99
CA VAL A 30 30.23 10.51 25.02
C VAL A 30 29.88 9.62 23.81
N ILE A 31 30.85 8.91 23.25
CA ILE A 31 30.63 7.99 22.12
C ILE A 31 29.66 6.88 22.51
N ASP A 32 29.83 6.26 23.69
CA ASP A 32 28.94 5.22 24.18
C ASP A 32 27.50 5.75 24.37
N ARG A 33 27.34 6.94 24.96
CA ARG A 33 26.00 7.56 25.09
C ARG A 33 25.37 7.86 23.75
N LEU A 34 26.14 8.33 22.76
CA LEU A 34 25.63 8.56 21.42
C LEU A 34 25.20 7.26 20.74
N ARG A 35 25.96 6.17 20.90
CA ARG A 35 25.63 4.84 20.37
C ARG A 35 24.37 4.28 21.02
N THR A 36 24.29 4.36 22.35
CA THR A 36 23.14 3.84 23.11
C THR A 36 21.87 4.62 22.81
N ARG A 37 21.93 5.96 22.70
CA ARG A 37 20.79 6.80 22.28
C ARG A 37 20.26 6.40 20.91
N ARG A 38 21.14 6.15 19.93
CA ARG A 38 20.75 5.68 18.60
C ARG A 38 20.04 4.34 18.68
N SER A 39 20.59 3.36 19.42
CA SER A 39 19.98 2.04 19.57
C SER A 39 18.59 2.11 20.21
N THR A 40 18.43 2.89 21.28
CA THR A 40 17.12 3.07 21.93
C THR A 40 16.10 3.71 21.00
N ARG A 41 16.50 4.74 20.25
CA ARG A 41 15.61 5.39 19.27
C ARG A 41 15.17 4.44 18.16
N THR A 42 16.10 3.65 17.61
CA THR A 42 15.77 2.61 16.64
C THR A 42 14.75 1.62 17.21
N LYS A 43 14.97 1.08 18.41
CA LYS A 43 14.01 0.16 19.05
C LYS A 43 12.63 0.79 19.24
N GLN A 44 12.59 2.07 19.63
CA GLN A 44 11.33 2.82 19.77
C GLN A 44 10.62 2.99 18.43
N ASP A 45 11.34 3.29 17.35
CA ASP A 45 10.77 3.42 15.99
C ASP A 45 10.12 2.09 15.55
N PHE A 46 10.80 0.94 15.73
CA PHE A 46 10.24 -0.38 15.41
C PHE A 46 9.00 -0.72 16.26
N VAL A 47 9.03 -0.42 17.56
CA VAL A 47 7.88 -0.65 18.45
C VAL A 47 6.69 0.22 18.04
N THR A 48 6.94 1.48 17.67
CA THR A 48 5.92 2.43 17.23
C THR A 48 5.30 1.98 15.91
N ALA A 49 6.12 1.61 14.92
CA ALA A 49 5.67 1.03 13.66
C ALA A 49 4.80 -0.22 13.88
N LYS A 50 5.22 -1.13 14.77
CA LYS A 50 4.45 -2.34 15.11
C LYS A 50 3.11 -2.01 15.76
N ARG A 51 3.07 -1.05 16.69
CA ARG A 51 1.80 -0.62 17.31
C ARG A 51 0.85 -0.03 16.28
N CYS A 52 1.36 0.80 15.37
CA CYS A 52 0.57 1.36 14.28
C CYS A 52 -0.01 0.27 13.38
N PHE A 53 0.81 -0.72 13.01
CA PHE A 53 0.36 -1.90 12.25
C PHE A 53 -0.76 -2.65 12.96
N VAL A 54 -0.62 -2.93 14.27
CA VAL A 54 -1.64 -3.64 15.06
C VAL A 54 -2.94 -2.84 15.14
N LYS A 55 -2.88 -1.54 15.45
CA LYS A 55 -4.07 -0.67 15.52
C LYS A 55 -4.80 -0.63 14.18
N PHE A 56 -4.06 -0.54 13.09
CA PHE A 56 -4.64 -0.55 11.75
C PHE A 56 -5.41 -1.85 11.46
N HIS A 57 -4.84 -3.01 11.81
CA HIS A 57 -5.50 -4.30 11.64
C HIS A 57 -6.72 -4.49 12.53
N GLN A 58 -6.82 -3.72 13.62
CA GLN A 58 -8.02 -3.65 14.47
C GLN A 58 -9.12 -2.76 13.89
N GLY A 59 -8.93 -2.20 12.68
CA GLY A 59 -9.91 -1.34 12.01
C GLY A 59 -9.81 0.14 12.39
N HIS A 60 -8.77 0.54 13.15
CA HIS A 60 -8.57 1.93 13.49
C HIS A 60 -7.64 2.60 12.47
N PRO A 61 -8.12 3.57 11.66
CA PRO A 61 -7.25 4.28 10.73
C PRO A 61 -6.14 5.02 11.47
N LEU A 62 -5.02 5.27 10.78
CA LEU A 62 -3.94 6.07 11.36
C LEU A 62 -4.42 7.51 11.55
N ASP A 63 -4.20 8.03 12.76
CA ASP A 63 -4.40 9.45 13.03
C ASP A 63 -3.37 10.30 12.25
N LEU A 64 -3.70 11.54 11.90
CA LEU A 64 -2.84 12.47 11.17
C LEU A 64 -1.49 12.68 11.88
N LEU A 65 -1.49 12.75 13.21
CA LEU A 65 -0.24 12.84 13.99
C LEU A 65 0.59 11.56 13.91
N SER A 66 -0.08 10.41 13.79
CA SER A 66 0.59 9.12 13.60
C SER A 66 1.15 8.98 12.18
N PHE A 67 0.56 9.65 11.19
CA PHE A 67 1.03 9.65 9.82
C PHE A 67 2.41 10.32 9.66
N GLU A 68 2.59 11.55 10.17
CA GLU A 68 3.88 12.23 10.12
C GLU A 68 4.98 11.43 10.83
N GLU A 69 4.64 10.81 11.96
CA GLU A 69 5.58 10.00 12.72
C GLU A 69 6.00 8.75 11.93
N ILE A 70 5.05 8.07 11.29
CA ILE A 70 5.31 6.92 10.41
C ILE A 70 6.17 7.32 9.21
N GLU A 71 5.91 8.45 8.58
CA GLU A 71 6.73 8.94 7.48
C GLU A 71 8.18 9.20 7.93
N LYS A 72 8.35 9.87 9.07
CA LYS A 72 9.67 10.10 9.67
C LYS A 72 10.37 8.78 10.03
N ILE A 73 9.62 7.75 10.44
CA ILE A 73 10.15 6.40 10.71
C ILE A 73 10.60 5.74 9.39
N MET A 74 9.80 5.77 8.33
CA MET A 74 10.15 5.20 7.02
C MET A 74 11.39 5.87 6.41
N ILE A 75 11.58 7.17 6.60
CA ILE A 75 12.79 7.88 6.16
C ILE A 75 14.02 7.40 6.94
N ARG A 76 13.90 7.13 8.25
CA ARG A 76 15.01 6.65 9.09
C ARG A 76 15.33 5.18 8.87
N HIS A 77 14.31 4.37 8.61
CA HIS A 77 14.36 2.91 8.48
C HIS A 77 13.68 2.51 7.16
N PRO A 78 14.33 2.72 6.01
CA PRO A 78 13.75 2.45 4.70
C PRO A 78 13.35 0.97 4.53
N GLU A 79 13.96 0.05 5.28
CA GLU A 79 13.59 -1.36 5.36
C GLU A 79 12.17 -1.61 5.88
N LEU A 80 11.57 -0.64 6.59
CA LEU A 80 10.19 -0.70 7.05
C LEU A 80 9.18 -0.22 6.00
N SER A 81 9.63 0.44 4.93
CA SER A 81 8.73 0.98 3.91
C SER A 81 7.82 -0.10 3.28
N PRO A 82 8.30 -1.30 2.90
CA PRO A 82 7.44 -2.32 2.29
C PRO A 82 6.24 -2.74 3.14
N SER A 83 6.36 -2.70 4.48
CA SER A 83 5.27 -3.07 5.39
C SER A 83 4.38 -1.88 5.78
N LEU A 84 4.89 -0.64 5.72
CA LEU A 84 4.18 0.57 6.13
C LEU A 84 3.49 1.30 4.95
N GLU A 85 4.08 1.31 3.75
CA GLU A 85 3.55 1.98 2.56
C GLU A 85 2.10 1.56 2.24
N PRO A 86 1.70 0.27 2.28
CA PRO A 86 0.32 -0.13 2.02
C PRO A 86 -0.67 0.41 3.07
N LEU A 87 -0.28 0.46 4.34
CA LEU A 87 -1.13 0.95 5.43
C LEU A 87 -1.36 2.46 5.30
N VAL A 88 -0.29 3.18 4.97
CA VAL A 88 -0.34 4.59 4.65
C VAL A 88 -1.29 4.84 3.46
N ALA A 89 -1.09 4.11 2.36
CA ALA A 89 -1.92 4.25 1.17
C ALA A 89 -3.40 4.02 1.50
N GLN A 90 -3.71 2.94 2.24
CA GLN A 90 -5.08 2.61 2.61
C GLN A 90 -5.69 3.68 3.53
N THR A 91 -4.94 4.18 4.51
CA THR A 91 -5.41 5.29 5.38
C THR A 91 -5.73 6.52 4.54
N LEU A 92 -4.85 6.90 3.61
CA LEU A 92 -5.05 8.06 2.74
C LEU A 92 -6.25 7.87 1.81
N PHE A 93 -6.48 6.66 1.27
CA PHE A 93 -7.69 6.35 0.50
C PHE A 93 -8.96 6.47 1.36
N MET A 94 -8.95 5.95 2.59
CA MET A 94 -10.09 6.08 3.52
C MET A 94 -10.37 7.53 3.90
N GLY A 95 -9.32 8.36 4.00
CA GLY A 95 -9.43 9.80 4.23
C GLY A 95 -9.76 10.63 2.99
N GLY A 96 -10.04 10.01 1.84
CA GLY A 96 -10.36 10.70 0.59
C GLY A 96 -9.16 11.39 -0.10
N LYS A 97 -7.94 11.20 0.41
CA LYS A 97 -6.70 11.78 -0.13
C LYS A 97 -6.10 10.89 -1.21
N SER A 98 -6.89 10.57 -2.24
CA SER A 98 -6.53 9.58 -3.26
C SER A 98 -5.23 9.90 -4.00
N PHE A 99 -4.92 11.17 -4.25
CA PHE A 99 -3.70 11.55 -4.96
C PHE A 99 -2.43 11.28 -4.14
N GLU A 100 -2.42 11.65 -2.86
CA GLU A 100 -1.32 11.33 -1.94
C GLU A 100 -1.19 9.83 -1.73
N ALA A 101 -2.32 9.12 -1.61
CA ALA A 101 -2.36 7.67 -1.44
C ALA A 101 -1.65 6.93 -2.58
N LEU A 102 -1.81 7.40 -3.83
CA LEU A 102 -1.19 6.78 -5.00
C LEU A 102 0.33 6.74 -4.91
N HIS A 103 0.95 7.77 -4.31
CA HIS A 103 2.40 7.81 -4.15
C HIS A 103 2.91 6.61 -3.34
N TYR A 104 2.20 6.26 -2.28
CA TYR A 104 2.53 5.12 -1.43
C TYR A 104 2.00 3.79 -1.99
N ALA A 105 0.91 3.80 -2.76
CA ALA A 105 0.35 2.59 -3.36
C ALA A 105 1.18 2.06 -4.54
N MET A 106 1.79 2.94 -5.33
CA MET A 106 2.53 2.55 -6.55
C MET A 106 3.95 2.05 -6.26
N ARG A 107 4.60 2.54 -5.20
CA ARG A 107 5.97 2.12 -4.86
C ARG A 107 6.10 0.62 -4.57
N PRO A 108 5.24 0.00 -3.74
CA PRO A 108 5.24 -1.45 -3.57
C PRO A 108 4.99 -2.19 -4.88
N GLN A 109 4.08 -1.71 -5.73
CA GLN A 109 3.76 -2.33 -7.02
C GLN A 109 5.02 -2.39 -7.91
N GLU A 110 5.75 -1.30 -8.04
CA GLU A 110 6.96 -1.26 -8.86
C GLU A 110 8.06 -2.17 -8.29
N ARG A 111 8.17 -2.24 -6.96
CA ARG A 111 9.14 -3.12 -6.27
C ARG A 111 8.87 -4.60 -6.55
N VAL A 112 7.60 -5.01 -6.57
CA VAL A 112 7.22 -6.43 -6.72
C VAL A 112 6.90 -6.84 -8.15
N LYS A 113 6.78 -5.89 -9.08
CA LYS A 113 6.34 -6.10 -10.48
C LYS A 113 7.05 -7.25 -11.21
N ARG A 114 8.35 -7.44 -10.95
CA ARG A 114 9.16 -8.50 -11.59
C ARG A 114 8.97 -9.88 -10.96
N TYR A 115 8.35 -9.96 -9.79
CA TYR A 115 8.22 -11.15 -8.97
C TYR A 115 6.78 -11.68 -8.90
N ILE A 116 5.79 -10.85 -9.29
CA ILE A 116 4.38 -11.25 -9.31
C ILE A 116 3.92 -11.54 -10.74
N PRO A 117 2.97 -12.47 -10.94
CA PRO A 117 2.29 -12.63 -12.21
C PRO A 117 1.73 -11.30 -12.74
N SER A 118 1.86 -11.08 -14.04
CA SER A 118 1.43 -9.84 -14.73
C SER A 118 -0.04 -9.49 -14.46
N TYR A 119 -0.89 -10.50 -14.24
CA TYR A 119 -2.30 -10.33 -13.92
C TYR A 119 -2.55 -9.55 -12.61
N TYR A 120 -1.76 -9.78 -11.56
CA TYR A 120 -1.88 -9.03 -10.31
C TYR A 120 -1.44 -7.58 -10.49
N HIS A 121 -0.39 -7.36 -11.28
CA HIS A 121 0.05 -6.01 -11.63
C HIS A 121 -1.04 -5.26 -12.41
N ALA A 122 -1.60 -5.88 -13.46
CA ALA A 122 -2.70 -5.31 -14.25
C ALA A 122 -3.94 -4.98 -13.39
N PHE A 123 -4.27 -5.88 -12.45
CA PHE A 123 -5.33 -5.65 -11.48
C PHE A 123 -5.03 -4.42 -10.60
N SER A 124 -3.81 -4.31 -10.08
CA SER A 124 -3.41 -3.20 -9.21
C SER A 124 -3.37 -1.84 -9.95
N CYS A 125 -2.93 -1.82 -11.20
CA CYS A 125 -2.98 -0.62 -12.05
C CYS A 125 -4.43 -0.16 -12.26
N SER A 126 -5.37 -1.09 -12.45
CA SER A 126 -6.80 -0.75 -12.60
C SER A 126 -7.38 -0.15 -11.33
N SER A 127 -7.01 -0.64 -10.14
CA SER A 127 -7.38 0.00 -8.87
C SER A 127 -6.82 1.43 -8.75
N SER A 128 -5.60 1.65 -9.24
CA SER A 128 -4.97 2.98 -9.23
C SER A 128 -5.71 3.97 -10.15
N LEU A 129 -6.19 3.50 -11.31
CA LEU A 129 -7.04 4.31 -12.20
C LEU A 129 -8.40 4.65 -11.57
N ILE A 130 -9.01 3.70 -10.85
CA ILE A 130 -10.27 3.94 -10.09
C ILE A 130 -10.08 5.03 -9.05
N ALA A 131 -8.98 4.99 -8.30
CA ALA A 131 -8.66 6.01 -7.31
C ALA A 131 -8.47 7.41 -7.92
N GLN A 132 -8.00 7.47 -9.17
CA GLN A 132 -7.87 8.70 -9.97
C GLN A 132 -9.17 9.11 -10.66
N GLN A 133 -10.29 8.41 -10.42
CA GLN A 133 -11.57 8.61 -11.09
C GLN A 133 -11.53 8.42 -12.62
N ARG A 134 -10.49 7.74 -13.14
CA ARG A 134 -10.32 7.41 -14.56
C ARG A 134 -11.08 6.12 -14.89
N TYR A 135 -12.41 6.16 -14.70
CA TYR A 135 -13.26 4.97 -14.74
C TYR A 135 -13.29 4.26 -16.09
N LEU A 136 -13.28 5.01 -17.19
CA LEU A 136 -13.28 4.43 -18.54
C LEU A 136 -12.02 3.58 -18.81
N GLU A 137 -10.85 4.10 -18.46
CA GLU A 137 -9.57 3.40 -18.63
C GLU A 137 -9.47 2.20 -17.68
N ALA A 138 -9.93 2.38 -16.44
CA ALA A 138 -10.05 1.28 -15.49
C ALA A 138 -10.94 0.16 -16.03
N MET A 139 -12.06 0.50 -16.68
CA MET A 139 -12.98 -0.47 -17.28
C MET A 139 -12.32 -1.21 -18.44
N GLN A 140 -11.66 -0.49 -19.35
CA GLN A 140 -10.93 -1.10 -20.46
C GLN A 140 -9.88 -2.11 -19.96
N ASN A 141 -9.07 -1.72 -18.96
CA ASN A 141 -8.07 -2.61 -18.38
C ASN A 141 -8.70 -3.81 -17.66
N SER A 142 -9.83 -3.62 -16.99
CA SER A 142 -10.53 -4.69 -16.27
C SER A 142 -11.14 -5.71 -17.24
N LEU A 143 -11.70 -5.26 -18.36
CA LEU A 143 -12.21 -6.13 -19.41
C LEU A 143 -11.10 -6.90 -20.11
N LEU A 144 -9.97 -6.24 -20.42
CA LEU A 144 -8.80 -6.91 -20.97
C LEU A 144 -8.27 -7.99 -20.03
N LEU A 145 -8.14 -7.67 -18.74
CA LEU A 145 -7.71 -8.64 -17.72
C LEU A 145 -8.68 -9.81 -17.58
N ARG A 146 -10.00 -9.56 -17.69
CA ARG A 146 -11.01 -10.63 -17.69
C ARG A 146 -10.76 -11.61 -18.84
N ASP A 147 -10.51 -11.09 -20.03
CA ASP A 147 -10.34 -11.92 -21.23
C ASP A 147 -9.03 -12.73 -21.14
N GLN A 148 -7.94 -12.11 -20.70
CA GLN A 148 -6.68 -12.80 -20.42
C GLN A 148 -6.85 -13.91 -19.37
N LEU A 149 -7.57 -13.64 -18.29
CA LEU A 149 -7.82 -14.65 -17.26
C LEU A 149 -8.81 -15.73 -17.73
N ALA A 150 -9.61 -15.52 -18.76
CA ALA A 150 -10.51 -16.55 -19.30
C ALA A 150 -9.74 -17.61 -20.10
N GLU A 151 -8.65 -17.23 -20.76
CA GLU A 151 -7.76 -18.12 -21.51
C GLU A 151 -6.92 -19.02 -20.59
N GLU A 152 -6.68 -18.58 -19.35
CA GLU A 152 -5.93 -19.33 -18.34
C GLU A 152 -6.75 -20.49 -17.76
N ARG A 153 -6.30 -21.72 -18.07
CA ARG A 153 -6.99 -22.98 -17.73
C ARG A 153 -7.08 -23.25 -16.23
N GLU A 154 -6.06 -22.91 -15.44
CA GLU A 154 -6.04 -23.14 -13.99
C GLU A 154 -5.26 -22.06 -13.25
N GLY A 155 -5.70 -21.74 -12.02
CA GLY A 155 -5.14 -20.68 -11.20
C GLY A 155 -5.95 -19.37 -11.27
N PHE A 156 -5.80 -18.52 -10.25
CA PHE A 156 -6.38 -17.17 -10.17
C PHE A 156 -7.90 -17.05 -9.93
N THR A 157 -8.59 -18.08 -9.44
CA THR A 157 -10.05 -18.06 -9.17
C THR A 157 -10.50 -16.81 -8.39
N TYR A 158 -9.78 -16.43 -7.33
CA TYR A 158 -10.11 -15.23 -6.55
C TYR A 158 -9.83 -13.95 -7.31
N LEU A 159 -8.72 -13.85 -8.05
CA LEU A 159 -8.39 -12.68 -8.85
C LEU A 159 -9.43 -12.47 -9.96
N LYS A 160 -9.89 -13.55 -10.61
CA LYS A 160 -11.02 -13.53 -11.56
C LYS A 160 -12.24 -12.93 -10.87
N GLY A 161 -12.64 -13.49 -9.72
CA GLY A 161 -13.81 -13.02 -8.98
C GLY A 161 -13.73 -11.55 -8.55
N PHE A 162 -12.61 -11.12 -7.98
CA PHE A 162 -12.40 -9.72 -7.61
C PHE A 162 -12.38 -8.78 -8.83
N ASN A 163 -11.89 -9.24 -9.99
CA ASN A 163 -11.93 -8.44 -11.21
C ASN A 163 -13.37 -8.28 -11.73
N PHE A 164 -14.22 -9.31 -11.62
CA PHE A 164 -15.65 -9.17 -11.93
C PHE A 164 -16.35 -8.21 -10.96
N VAL A 165 -16.06 -8.25 -9.65
CA VAL A 165 -16.57 -7.26 -8.69
C VAL A 165 -16.15 -5.84 -9.08
N ARG A 166 -14.91 -5.64 -9.55
CA ARG A 166 -14.47 -4.35 -10.08
C ARG A 166 -15.27 -3.94 -11.32
N ILE A 167 -15.48 -4.84 -12.28
CA ILE A 167 -16.28 -4.55 -13.48
C ILE A 167 -17.70 -4.16 -13.08
N LEU A 168 -18.31 -4.85 -12.11
CA LEU A 168 -19.64 -4.53 -11.57
C LEU A 168 -19.66 -3.11 -11.00
N PHE A 169 -18.67 -2.76 -10.16
CA PHE A 169 -18.51 -1.42 -9.60
C PHE A 169 -18.39 -0.35 -10.70
N LEU A 170 -17.53 -0.60 -11.69
CA LEU A 170 -17.29 0.34 -12.79
C LEU A 170 -18.52 0.51 -13.68
N ALA A 171 -19.24 -0.57 -13.99
CA ALA A 171 -20.47 -0.54 -14.77
C ALA A 171 -21.52 0.32 -14.08
N LYS A 172 -21.71 0.15 -12.77
CA LYS A 172 -22.58 0.99 -11.94
C LYS A 172 -22.16 2.46 -11.99
N LYS A 173 -20.87 2.75 -11.83
CA LYS A 173 -20.34 4.13 -11.87
C LYS A 173 -20.52 4.81 -13.23
N MET A 174 -20.56 4.03 -14.31
CA MET A 174 -20.76 4.52 -15.68
C MET A 174 -22.22 4.54 -16.11
N GLY A 175 -23.15 3.97 -15.33
CA GLY A 175 -24.56 3.84 -15.72
C GLY A 175 -24.83 2.76 -16.78
N ASP A 176 -23.94 1.77 -16.91
CA ASP A 176 -24.10 0.65 -17.84
C ASP A 176 -24.84 -0.51 -17.15
N GLU A 177 -26.17 -0.40 -17.10
CA GLU A 177 -27.08 -1.37 -16.46
C GLU A 177 -26.99 -2.77 -17.09
N GLU A 178 -26.83 -2.84 -18.42
CA GLU A 178 -26.72 -4.12 -19.13
C GLU A 178 -25.46 -4.88 -18.69
N LEU A 179 -24.31 -4.20 -18.71
CA LEU A 179 -23.05 -4.80 -18.26
C LEU A 179 -23.10 -5.14 -16.78
N LEU A 180 -23.72 -4.30 -15.95
CA LEU A 180 -23.89 -4.54 -14.52
C LEU A 180 -24.64 -5.85 -14.28
N LEU A 181 -25.83 -6.02 -14.86
CA LEU A 181 -26.64 -7.23 -14.70
C LEU A 181 -25.93 -8.48 -15.22
N LYS A 182 -25.32 -8.39 -16.41
CA LYS A 182 -24.57 -9.51 -16.99
C LYS A 182 -23.38 -9.93 -16.12
N THR A 183 -22.65 -8.95 -15.59
CA THR A 183 -21.50 -9.20 -14.71
C THR A 183 -21.95 -9.81 -13.39
N TRP A 184 -23.09 -9.36 -12.85
CA TRP A 184 -23.69 -9.90 -11.64
C TRP A 184 -24.04 -11.37 -11.75
N GLU A 185 -24.78 -11.73 -12.80
CA GLU A 185 -25.10 -13.14 -13.08
C GLU A 185 -23.81 -13.98 -13.16
N LYS A 186 -22.78 -13.44 -13.81
CA LYS A 186 -21.52 -14.17 -13.94
C LYS A 186 -20.81 -14.39 -12.60
N ILE A 187 -20.84 -13.41 -11.70
CA ILE A 187 -20.23 -13.49 -10.37
C ILE A 187 -20.86 -14.63 -9.55
N LYS A 188 -22.19 -14.80 -9.62
CA LYS A 188 -22.91 -15.86 -8.88
C LYS A 188 -22.51 -17.26 -9.29
N GLU A 189 -22.12 -17.46 -10.55
CA GLU A 189 -21.65 -18.75 -11.07
C GLU A 189 -20.20 -19.08 -10.67
N MET A 190 -19.45 -18.13 -10.11
CA MET A 190 -18.02 -18.32 -9.86
C MET A 190 -17.77 -19.12 -8.58
N PRO A 191 -16.76 -20.01 -8.55
CA PRO A 191 -16.37 -20.70 -7.33
C PRO A 191 -15.96 -19.76 -6.18
N ALA A 192 -15.47 -18.55 -6.51
CA ALA A 192 -15.10 -17.53 -5.52
C ALA A 192 -16.32 -16.80 -4.89
N PHE A 193 -17.54 -17.02 -5.38
CA PHE A 193 -18.72 -16.25 -5.00
C PHE A 193 -18.97 -16.27 -3.49
N GLY A 194 -18.93 -17.43 -2.85
CA GLY A 194 -19.18 -17.55 -1.40
C GLY A 194 -18.22 -16.69 -0.57
N THR A 195 -16.93 -16.72 -0.91
CA THR A 195 -15.90 -15.90 -0.24
C THR A 195 -16.11 -14.41 -0.51
N ILE A 196 -16.40 -14.03 -1.75
CA ILE A 196 -16.69 -12.65 -2.11
C ILE A 196 -17.89 -12.15 -1.31
N ASN A 197 -19.00 -12.90 -1.32
CA ASN A 197 -20.22 -12.53 -0.61
C ASN A 197 -19.98 -12.34 0.90
N GLN A 198 -19.16 -13.20 1.51
CA GLN A 198 -18.78 -13.07 2.92
C GLN A 198 -17.98 -11.79 3.21
N ILE A 199 -17.12 -11.34 2.30
CA ILE A 199 -16.36 -10.08 2.46
C ILE A 199 -17.29 -8.86 2.42
N PHE A 200 -18.36 -8.92 1.63
CA PHE A 200 -19.33 -7.83 1.56
C PHE A 200 -20.26 -7.82 2.76
N SER A 201 -20.70 -8.99 3.26
CA SER A 201 -21.58 -9.06 4.43
C SER A 201 -20.90 -8.66 5.76
N THR A 202 -19.57 -8.62 5.82
CA THR A 202 -18.83 -8.08 6.98
C THR A 202 -18.66 -6.56 6.92
N GLY A 203 -18.72 -5.96 5.73
CA GLY A 203 -18.99 -4.53 5.58
C GLY A 203 -20.48 -4.29 5.79
N GLU A 204 -20.90 -3.10 6.21
CA GLU A 204 -22.33 -2.76 6.37
C GLU A 204 -23.12 -2.73 5.02
N CYS A 205 -22.61 -3.36 3.95
CA CYS A 205 -23.16 -3.35 2.61
C CYS A 205 -23.20 -4.77 2.03
N ASP A 206 -24.37 -5.40 2.05
CA ASP A 206 -24.61 -6.66 1.35
C ASP A 206 -24.47 -6.48 -0.18
N LEU A 207 -23.86 -7.46 -0.83
CA LEU A 207 -23.57 -7.42 -2.26
C LEU A 207 -24.85 -7.44 -3.11
N ASN A 208 -25.93 -8.08 -2.66
CA ASN A 208 -27.22 -8.02 -3.36
C ASN A 208 -27.86 -6.64 -3.22
N SER A 209 -27.76 -6.02 -2.04
CA SER A 209 -28.25 -4.66 -1.83
C SER A 209 -27.53 -3.64 -2.74
N TYR A 210 -26.26 -3.90 -3.06
CA TYR A 210 -25.48 -3.05 -3.96
C TYR A 210 -26.01 -3.05 -5.41
N THR A 211 -26.60 -4.14 -5.91
CA THR A 211 -27.15 -4.17 -7.28
C THR A 211 -28.54 -3.55 -7.37
N HIS A 212 -29.29 -3.46 -6.26
CA HIS A 212 -30.65 -2.92 -6.23
C HIS A 212 -30.76 -1.44 -5.80
N SER A 213 -29.69 -0.81 -5.31
CA SER A 213 -29.70 0.59 -4.86
C SER A 213 -29.62 1.60 -6.04
N THR A 214 -30.66 1.72 -6.86
CA THR A 214 -30.67 2.59 -8.06
C THR A 214 -31.28 3.98 -7.87
N SER A 215 -31.66 4.42 -6.66
CA SER A 215 -32.58 5.56 -6.52
C SER A 215 -32.08 6.89 -5.95
N SER A 216 -30.79 7.12 -5.64
CA SER A 216 -30.43 8.43 -4.99
C SER A 216 -29.07 9.06 -5.26
N ILE A 217 -28.21 8.53 -6.13
CA ILE A 217 -26.93 9.20 -6.43
C ILE A 217 -26.99 9.78 -7.83
N GLY A 218 -27.28 11.08 -7.91
CA GLY A 218 -27.29 11.84 -9.16
C GLY A 218 -25.94 11.76 -9.88
N ILE A 219 -25.91 11.02 -10.98
CA ILE A 219 -24.77 10.98 -11.90
C ILE A 219 -25.00 12.06 -12.95
N SER A 220 -24.07 13.01 -13.00
CA SER A 220 -24.02 14.10 -14.00
C SER A 220 -24.05 13.54 -15.43
N ALA A 221 -24.86 14.16 -16.29
CA ALA A 221 -25.17 13.75 -17.67
C ALA A 221 -23.96 13.73 -18.66
N ALA A 222 -22.74 13.91 -18.18
CA ALA A 222 -21.52 13.98 -19.01
C ALA A 222 -20.95 12.61 -19.46
N ALA A 223 -21.42 11.49 -18.90
CA ALA A 223 -20.84 10.15 -19.19
C ALA A 223 -21.50 9.39 -20.37
N ALA A 224 -22.67 9.82 -20.83
CA ALA A 224 -23.43 9.14 -21.88
C ALA A 224 -22.71 8.99 -23.25
N PRO A 225 -21.86 9.93 -23.73
CA PRO A 225 -21.24 9.81 -25.05
C PRO A 225 -20.17 8.71 -25.14
N ALA A 226 -19.54 8.33 -24.02
CA ALA A 226 -18.45 7.35 -24.01
C ALA A 226 -18.93 5.90 -24.17
N ILE A 227 -20.20 5.62 -23.80
CA ILE A 227 -20.81 4.28 -23.84
C ILE A 227 -21.02 3.82 -25.30
N ASN A 228 -21.40 4.73 -26.19
CA ASN A 228 -21.62 4.41 -27.61
C ASN A 228 -20.33 4.06 -28.37
N PHE A 229 -19.17 4.58 -27.92
CA PHE A 229 -17.90 4.32 -28.58
C PHE A 229 -17.42 2.87 -28.39
N LEU A 230 -17.57 2.30 -27.19
CA LEU A 230 -17.15 0.92 -26.89
C LEU A 230 -18.01 -0.13 -27.61
N ASN A 231 -19.31 0.13 -27.76
CA ASN A 231 -20.21 -0.78 -28.48
C ASN A 231 -20.05 -0.73 -30.01
N SER A 232 -19.59 0.40 -30.57
CA SER A 232 -19.34 0.52 -32.01
C SER A 232 -18.15 -0.31 -32.50
N LYS A 233 -17.07 -0.42 -31.70
CA LYS A 233 -15.87 -1.20 -32.07
C LYS A 233 -16.10 -2.72 -32.11
N LYS A 234 -17.11 -3.23 -31.39
CA LYS A 234 -17.46 -4.67 -31.43
C LYS A 234 -18.32 -5.07 -32.64
N ARG A 235 -18.86 -4.12 -33.41
CA ARG A 235 -19.71 -4.42 -34.58
C ARG A 235 -18.95 -4.42 -35.91
N HIS A 236 -17.64 -4.11 -35.91
CA HIS A 236 -16.82 -4.00 -37.13
C HIS A 236 -15.50 -4.80 -37.04
N GLY A 237 -15.49 -5.90 -36.27
CA GLY A 237 -14.39 -6.86 -36.21
C GLY A 237 -14.90 -8.27 -36.40
#